data_AF-A0AA36CF21-F1
#
_entry.id   AF-A0AA36CF21-F1
#
_cell.length_a   1.000
_cell.length_b   1.000
_cell.length_c   1.000
_cell.angle_alpha   90.00
_cell.angle_beta   90.00
_cell.angle_gamma   90.00
#
_symmetry.space_group_name_H-M   'P 1'
#
loop_
_entity.id
_entity.type
_entity.pdbx_description
1 polymer ?
#
loop_
_entity_poly.entity_id
_entity_poly.type
_entity_poly.pdbx_seq_one_letter_code
_entity_poly.pdbx_strand_id
1 'polypeptide(L)'
;MLRFALAASLLALAVAQMQPQCTCQQVEPCKSGAQDQVMSCADSCQKHVSGMGAPYSSIRSCIMQRQSTINSVVNCQERQLANSCAARPGAQVPKRYPETLKLAAFNEVNNILRRSGLQAEAASFMAVGKKFASCVMKCMNKGSGRCFKKLGCGLALPPDNVLVQQTKQCAMGSGFNTAGVQSLCNCIAGAGVRSLAPLCNRIQIS
;
A
#
# COMPACT_ATOMS: atom_id res chain seq x y z
N MET A 1 28.03 35.88 -4.46
CA MET A 1 28.51 34.72 -5.26
C MET A 1 28.28 33.37 -4.55
N LEU A 2 28.56 33.24 -3.24
CA LEU A 2 28.37 31.98 -2.49
C LEU A 2 26.91 31.44 -2.49
N ARG A 3 25.90 32.33 -2.45
CA ARG A 3 24.47 31.93 -2.50
C ARG A 3 24.04 31.35 -3.86
N PHE A 4 24.64 31.79 -4.97
CA PHE A 4 24.37 31.27 -6.31
C PHE A 4 25.05 29.91 -6.52
N ALA A 5 26.25 29.72 -5.97
CA ALA A 5 26.96 28.43 -6.02
C ALA A 5 26.24 27.33 -5.19
N LEU A 6 25.69 27.68 -4.03
CA LEU A 6 24.86 26.78 -3.20
C LEU A 6 23.52 26.42 -3.87
N ALA A 7 22.88 27.38 -4.55
CA ALA A 7 21.64 27.12 -5.29
C ALA A 7 21.87 26.19 -6.51
N ALA A 8 22.98 26.38 -7.24
CA ALA A 8 23.33 25.55 -8.40
C ALA A 8 23.71 24.11 -8.02
N SER A 9 24.35 23.90 -6.87
CA SER A 9 24.69 22.55 -6.38
C SER A 9 23.49 21.79 -5.79
N LEU A 10 22.48 22.50 -5.25
CA LEU A 10 21.19 21.89 -4.87
C LEU A 10 20.33 21.51 -6.09
N LEU A 11 20.40 22.27 -7.20
CA LEU A 11 19.70 21.94 -8.46
C LEU A 11 20.23 20.67 -9.12
N ALA A 12 21.53 20.37 -8.99
CA ALA A 12 22.14 19.17 -9.57
C ALA A 12 21.75 17.85 -8.85
N LEU A 13 21.26 17.92 -7.61
CA LEU A 13 20.80 16.75 -6.84
C LEU A 13 19.35 16.35 -7.13
N ALA A 14 18.61 17.16 -7.90
CA ALA A 14 17.19 16.95 -8.18
C ALA A 14 16.91 16.18 -9.48
N VAL A 15 17.94 15.65 -10.16
CA VAL A 15 17.72 14.84 -11.37
C VAL A 15 17.21 13.47 -10.96
N ALA A 16 15.94 13.19 -11.25
CA ALA A 16 15.36 11.87 -10.99
C ALA A 16 16.18 10.79 -11.71
N GLN A 17 16.69 9.79 -10.98
CA GLN A 17 17.40 8.67 -11.59
C GLN A 17 16.45 7.95 -12.55
N MET A 18 16.80 7.83 -13.82
CA MET A 18 16.01 7.11 -14.82
C MET A 18 16.44 5.64 -14.92
N GLN A 19 15.54 4.77 -15.33
CA GLN A 19 15.81 3.36 -15.64
C GLN A 19 15.00 2.92 -16.86
N PRO A 20 15.39 1.82 -17.55
CA PRO A 20 14.60 1.27 -18.63
C PRO A 20 13.17 0.94 -18.18
N GLN A 21 12.17 1.17 -19.04
CA GLN A 21 10.81 0.70 -18.80
C GLN A 21 10.72 -0.79 -19.11
N CYS A 22 10.07 -1.56 -18.24
CA CYS A 22 9.81 -2.98 -18.49
C CYS A 22 8.80 -3.15 -19.61
N THR A 23 8.97 -4.19 -20.43
CA THR A 23 7.93 -4.64 -21.34
C THR A 23 6.86 -5.44 -20.60
N CYS A 24 5.65 -5.53 -21.15
CA CYS A 24 4.57 -6.28 -20.50
C CYS A 24 4.90 -7.78 -20.34
N GLN A 25 5.60 -8.35 -21.31
CA GLN A 25 6.08 -9.74 -21.26
C GLN A 25 7.10 -9.98 -20.13
N GLN A 26 7.95 -9.00 -19.83
CA GLN A 26 8.91 -9.12 -18.72
C GLN A 26 8.21 -9.12 -17.35
N VAL A 27 7.10 -8.39 -17.22
CA VAL A 27 6.43 -8.13 -15.94
C VAL A 27 5.41 -9.19 -15.60
N GLU A 28 4.78 -9.81 -16.59
CA GLU A 28 3.78 -10.88 -16.43
C GLU A 28 4.17 -11.94 -15.37
N PRO A 29 5.38 -12.56 -15.40
CA PRO A 29 5.77 -13.54 -14.39
C PRO A 29 5.96 -12.97 -12.98
N CYS A 30 6.12 -11.64 -12.84
CA CYS A 30 6.20 -10.99 -11.54
C CYS A 30 4.83 -10.70 -10.91
N LYS A 31 3.75 -10.77 -11.70
CA LYS A 31 2.38 -10.55 -11.22
C LYS A 31 1.78 -11.82 -10.60
N SER A 32 2.16 -13.00 -11.09
CA SER A 32 1.62 -14.27 -10.62
C SER A 32 2.00 -14.53 -9.15
N GLY A 33 1.01 -14.93 -8.34
CA GLY A 33 1.20 -15.27 -6.93
C GLY A 33 1.45 -14.07 -5.99
N ALA A 34 1.34 -12.83 -6.47
CA ALA A 34 1.52 -11.64 -5.62
C ALA A 34 0.50 -11.58 -4.47
N GLN A 35 -0.76 -11.96 -4.72
CA GLN A 35 -1.81 -12.01 -3.70
C GLN A 35 -1.53 -13.07 -2.62
N ASP A 36 -1.21 -14.29 -3.01
CA ASP A 36 -0.87 -15.38 -2.07
C ASP A 36 0.34 -15.02 -1.22
N GLN A 37 1.32 -14.34 -1.83
CA GLN A 37 2.50 -13.89 -1.12
C GLN A 37 2.20 -12.79 -0.10
N VAL A 38 1.27 -11.87 -0.37
CA VAL A 38 0.82 -10.88 0.62
C VAL A 38 0.31 -11.58 1.87
N MET A 39 -0.53 -12.61 1.71
CA MET A 39 -1.09 -13.36 2.84
C MET A 39 -0.04 -14.15 3.60
N SER A 40 0.87 -14.84 2.91
CA SER A 40 1.99 -15.54 3.55
C SER A 40 2.91 -14.57 4.32
N CYS A 41 3.15 -13.38 3.77
CA CYS A 41 3.92 -12.34 4.44
C CYS A 41 3.18 -11.75 5.64
N ALA A 42 1.87 -11.56 5.57
CA ALA A 42 1.04 -11.17 6.70
C ALA A 42 1.16 -12.19 7.85
N ASP A 43 1.05 -13.48 7.54
CA ASP A 43 1.16 -14.57 8.51
C ASP A 43 2.55 -14.61 9.18
N SER A 44 3.61 -14.38 8.41
CA SER A 44 4.98 -14.26 8.93
C SER A 44 5.20 -13.02 9.81
N CYS A 45 4.36 -12.01 9.68
CA CYS A 45 4.47 -10.72 10.38
C CYS A 45 3.49 -10.59 11.57
N GLN A 46 2.72 -11.64 11.89
CA GLN A 46 1.67 -11.63 12.92
C GLN A 46 2.11 -11.12 14.29
N LYS A 47 3.39 -11.29 14.66
CA LYS A 47 3.95 -10.82 15.94
C LYS A 47 3.81 -9.31 16.16
N HIS A 48 3.62 -8.54 15.08
CA HIS A 48 3.45 -7.09 15.19
C HIS A 48 2.04 -6.70 15.60
N VAL A 49 1.05 -7.59 15.48
CA VAL A 49 -0.36 -7.33 15.80
C VAL A 49 -0.90 -8.20 16.93
N SER A 50 -0.13 -9.20 17.39
CA SER A 50 -0.52 -10.10 18.49
C SER A 50 -0.79 -9.39 19.82
N GLY A 51 -0.19 -8.21 20.05
CA GLY A 51 -0.41 -7.39 21.25
C GLY A 51 -1.70 -6.57 21.24
N MET A 52 -2.55 -6.68 20.21
CA MET A 52 -3.76 -5.86 20.07
C MET A 52 -4.96 -6.36 20.88
N GLY A 53 -4.82 -7.46 21.63
CA GLY A 53 -5.90 -8.03 22.44
C GLY A 53 -6.78 -9.04 21.72
N ALA A 54 -6.42 -9.44 20.50
CA ALA A 54 -7.06 -10.54 19.78
C ALA A 54 -6.00 -11.49 19.19
N PRO A 55 -6.29 -12.79 19.09
CA PRO A 55 -5.44 -13.71 18.36
C PRO A 55 -5.42 -13.32 16.87
N TYR A 56 -4.24 -13.43 16.25
CA TYR A 56 -4.03 -13.06 14.84
C TYR A 56 -4.99 -13.80 13.89
N SER A 57 -5.29 -15.07 14.16
CA SER A 57 -6.23 -15.87 13.37
C SER A 57 -7.64 -15.25 13.29
N SER A 58 -8.13 -14.63 14.36
CA SER A 58 -9.44 -13.97 14.35
C SER A 58 -9.42 -12.68 13.54
N ILE A 59 -8.36 -11.86 13.67
CA ILE A 59 -8.18 -10.66 12.83
C ILE A 59 -8.08 -11.06 11.35
N ARG A 60 -7.29 -12.10 11.05
CA ARG A 60 -7.13 -12.66 9.72
C ARG A 60 -8.46 -13.11 9.14
N SER A 61 -9.31 -13.76 9.94
CA SER A 61 -10.63 -14.21 9.51
C SER A 61 -11.54 -13.05 9.08
N CYS A 62 -11.51 -11.92 9.80
CA CYS A 62 -12.23 -10.71 9.40
C CYS A 62 -11.76 -10.15 8.05
N ILE A 63 -10.45 -10.19 7.78
CA ILE A 63 -9.88 -9.78 6.49
C ILE A 63 -10.26 -10.77 5.38
N MET A 64 -10.25 -12.07 5.68
CA MET A 64 -10.60 -13.12 4.72
C MET A 64 -12.07 -13.15 4.32
N GLN A 65 -12.97 -12.69 5.19
CA GLN A 65 -14.36 -12.43 4.80
C GLN A 65 -14.48 -11.33 3.72
N ARG A 66 -13.44 -10.54 3.48
CA ARG A 66 -13.36 -9.51 2.44
C ARG A 66 -12.51 -9.94 1.24
N GLN A 67 -12.18 -11.22 1.09
CA GLN A 67 -11.31 -11.69 0.01
C GLN A 67 -11.84 -11.30 -1.39
N SER A 68 -13.15 -11.42 -1.62
CA SER A 68 -13.76 -11.01 -2.90
C SER A 68 -13.59 -9.51 -3.16
N THR A 69 -13.85 -8.68 -2.15
CA THR A 69 -13.58 -7.23 -2.19
C THR A 69 -12.12 -6.95 -2.52
N ILE A 70 -11.16 -7.62 -1.84
CA ILE A 70 -9.72 -7.47 -2.09
C ILE A 70 -9.37 -7.84 -3.54
N ASN A 71 -9.90 -8.95 -4.06
CA ASN A 71 -9.68 -9.37 -5.43
C ASN A 71 -10.24 -8.34 -6.43
N SER A 72 -11.41 -7.76 -6.15
CA SER A 72 -11.98 -6.68 -6.96
C SER A 72 -11.10 -5.42 -6.95
N VAL A 73 -10.49 -5.07 -5.82
CA VAL A 73 -9.53 -3.95 -5.75
C VAL A 73 -8.31 -4.23 -6.63
N VAL A 74 -7.73 -5.42 -6.54
CA VAL A 74 -6.56 -5.80 -7.36
C VAL A 74 -6.91 -5.75 -8.84
N ASN A 75 -8.04 -6.33 -9.25
CA ASN A 75 -8.50 -6.32 -10.64
C ASN A 75 -8.81 -4.91 -11.15
N CYS A 76 -9.29 -4.01 -10.30
CA CYS A 76 -9.47 -2.61 -10.64
C CYS A 76 -8.11 -1.92 -10.83
N GLN A 77 -7.18 -2.12 -9.91
CA GLN A 77 -5.84 -1.53 -9.97
C GLN A 77 -5.05 -2.01 -11.19
N GLU A 78 -5.14 -3.30 -11.53
CA GLU A 78 -4.52 -3.84 -12.74
C GLU A 78 -5.05 -3.18 -14.02
N ARG A 79 -6.36 -2.94 -14.09
CA ARG A 79 -6.98 -2.21 -15.21
C ARG A 79 -6.51 -0.75 -15.27
N GLN A 80 -6.42 -0.06 -14.14
CA GLN A 80 -5.88 1.30 -14.06
C GLN A 80 -4.41 1.38 -14.49
N LEU A 81 -3.66 0.27 -14.38
CA LEU A 81 -2.24 0.18 -14.70
C LEU A 81 -1.93 -0.61 -15.98
N ALA A 82 -2.93 -0.88 -16.82
CA ALA A 82 -2.75 -1.71 -18.03
C ALA A 82 -1.64 -1.18 -18.95
N ASN A 83 -1.45 0.14 -19.00
CA ASN A 83 -0.46 0.81 -19.85
C ASN A 83 0.86 1.16 -19.11
N SER A 84 1.11 0.56 -17.95
CA SER A 84 2.32 0.85 -17.16
C SER A 84 3.58 0.15 -17.69
N CYS A 85 3.44 -0.86 -18.54
CA CYS A 85 4.53 -1.55 -19.22
C CYS A 85 4.57 -1.18 -20.71
N ALA A 86 5.75 -1.25 -21.31
CA ALA A 86 5.93 -0.95 -22.73
C ALA A 86 5.58 -2.15 -23.61
N ALA A 87 5.07 -1.90 -24.82
CA ALA A 87 4.88 -2.95 -25.83
C ALA A 87 6.23 -3.42 -26.42
N ARG A 88 7.23 -2.53 -26.46
CA ARG A 88 8.58 -2.79 -26.99
C ARG A 88 9.64 -2.11 -26.11
N PRO A 89 10.89 -2.61 -26.07
CA PRO A 89 11.98 -1.96 -25.35
C PRO A 89 12.31 -0.56 -25.90
N GLY A 90 12.90 0.30 -25.06
CA GLY A 90 13.47 1.59 -25.48
C GLY A 90 13.00 2.80 -24.67
N ALA A 91 11.81 2.72 -24.07
CA ALA A 91 11.33 3.78 -23.17
C ALA A 91 12.11 3.80 -21.84
N GLN A 92 12.19 4.99 -21.23
CA GLN A 92 12.75 5.18 -19.90
C GLN A 92 11.70 5.74 -18.94
N VAL A 93 11.80 5.36 -17.67
CA VAL A 93 10.91 5.83 -16.61
C VAL A 93 11.70 6.25 -15.38
N PRO A 94 11.17 7.16 -14.55
CA PRO A 94 11.77 7.50 -13.27
C PRO A 94 11.88 6.27 -12.37
N LYS A 95 13.05 6.11 -11.76
CA LYS A 95 13.29 5.10 -10.72
C LYS A 95 12.47 5.45 -9.49
N ARG A 96 11.69 4.48 -9.01
CA ARG A 96 10.85 4.62 -7.83
C ARG A 96 11.46 3.95 -6.61
N TYR A 97 11.17 4.52 -5.45
CA TYR A 97 11.60 3.98 -4.16
C TYR A 97 10.36 3.55 -3.38
N PRO A 98 10.24 2.29 -2.93
CA PRO A 98 9.06 1.82 -2.22
C PRO A 98 8.68 2.64 -0.97
N GLU A 99 9.65 3.31 -0.36
CA GLU A 99 9.41 4.17 0.82
C GLU A 99 8.57 5.42 0.50
N THR A 100 8.63 5.97 -0.73
CA THR A 100 7.82 7.14 -1.09
C THR A 100 6.36 6.75 -1.27
N LEU A 101 6.08 5.60 -1.88
CA LEU A 101 4.73 5.05 -1.97
C LEU A 101 4.15 4.73 -0.59
N LYS A 102 4.97 4.11 0.27
CA LYS A 102 4.59 3.83 1.66
C LYS A 102 4.25 5.11 2.42
N LEU A 103 5.06 6.15 2.27
CA LEU A 103 4.80 7.45 2.89
C LEU A 103 3.48 8.06 2.37
N ALA A 104 3.25 8.06 1.05
CA ALA A 104 2.00 8.55 0.46
C ALA A 104 0.78 7.79 0.99
N ALA A 105 0.87 6.47 1.11
CA ALA A 105 -0.21 5.63 1.65
C ALA A 105 -0.49 5.97 3.13
N PHE A 106 0.54 6.12 3.96
CA PHE A 106 0.36 6.50 5.37
C PHE A 106 -0.22 7.92 5.53
N ASN A 107 0.20 8.85 4.69
CA ASN A 107 -0.35 10.20 4.68
C ASN A 107 -1.84 10.19 4.34
N GLU A 108 -2.26 9.33 3.41
CA GLU A 108 -3.67 9.20 3.06
C GLU A 108 -4.50 8.57 4.18
N VAL A 109 -4.01 7.51 4.83
CA VAL A 109 -4.67 6.94 6.00
C VAL A 109 -4.79 7.97 7.13
N ASN A 110 -3.74 8.77 7.37
CA ASN A 110 -3.80 9.87 8.33
C ASN A 110 -4.84 10.94 7.94
N ASN A 111 -4.98 11.25 6.65
CA ASN A 111 -6.02 12.17 6.17
C ASN A 111 -7.43 11.62 6.43
N ILE A 112 -7.65 10.33 6.18
CA ILE A 112 -8.91 9.64 6.48
C ILE A 112 -9.23 9.75 7.98
N LEU A 113 -8.26 9.43 8.84
CA LEU A 113 -8.42 9.50 10.30
C LEU A 113 -8.69 10.93 10.77
N ARG A 114 -7.98 11.92 10.23
CA ARG A 114 -8.18 13.34 10.55
C ARG A 114 -9.58 13.80 10.17
N ARG A 115 -10.07 13.46 8.98
CA ARG A 115 -11.44 13.77 8.55
C ARG A 115 -12.50 13.09 9.41
N SER A 116 -12.20 11.90 9.91
CA SER A 116 -13.03 11.15 10.85
C SER A 116 -12.97 11.70 12.29
N GLY A 117 -12.12 12.69 12.57
CA GLY A 117 -11.84 13.19 13.91
C GLY A 117 -11.12 12.19 14.81
N LEU A 118 -10.51 11.14 14.25
CA LEU A 118 -9.94 9.98 14.97
C LEU A 118 -8.41 10.03 15.10
N GLN A 119 -7.75 11.10 14.65
CA GLN A 119 -6.29 11.12 14.50
C GLN A 119 -5.53 10.78 15.79
N ALA A 120 -5.95 11.36 16.92
CA ALA A 120 -5.33 11.11 18.23
C ALA A 120 -5.68 9.71 18.77
N GLU A 121 -6.96 9.33 18.69
CA GLU A 121 -7.47 8.07 19.25
C GLU A 121 -6.95 6.84 18.48
N ALA A 122 -6.67 6.99 17.18
CA ALA A 122 -6.14 5.95 16.32
C ALA A 122 -4.60 5.87 16.30
N ALA A 123 -3.88 6.75 17.01
CA ALA A 123 -2.42 6.87 16.91
C ALA A 123 -1.68 5.57 17.30
N SER A 124 -2.14 4.88 18.35
CA SER A 124 -1.58 3.60 18.78
C SER A 124 -1.76 2.50 17.73
N PHE A 125 -2.94 2.44 17.10
CA PHE A 125 -3.23 1.53 15.99
C PHE A 125 -2.39 1.84 14.75
N MET A 126 -2.16 3.11 14.45
CA MET A 126 -1.29 3.53 13.35
C MET A 126 0.16 3.11 13.59
N ALA A 127 0.66 3.20 14.82
CA ALA A 127 2.00 2.74 15.17
C ALA A 127 2.15 1.23 14.97
N VAL A 128 1.15 0.44 15.39
CA VAL A 128 1.10 -1.01 15.18
C VAL A 128 1.01 -1.34 13.68
N GLY A 129 0.07 -0.72 12.97
CA GLY A 129 -0.13 -0.89 11.53
C GLY A 129 1.13 -0.56 10.73
N LYS A 130 1.87 0.50 11.11
CA LYS A 130 3.15 0.85 10.48
C LYS A 130 4.22 -0.23 10.63
N LYS A 131 4.33 -0.84 11.81
CA LYS A 131 5.28 -1.93 12.06
C LYS A 131 4.90 -3.17 11.23
N PHE A 132 3.62 -3.54 11.26
CA PHE A 132 3.09 -4.68 10.51
C PHE A 132 3.28 -4.50 8.99
N ALA A 133 2.83 -3.38 8.41
CA ALA A 133 2.97 -3.09 6.99
C ALA A 133 4.45 -3.02 6.56
N SER A 134 5.33 -2.46 7.39
CA SER A 134 6.77 -2.45 7.10
C SER A 134 7.37 -3.86 7.08
N CYS A 135 6.91 -4.76 7.95
CA CYS A 135 7.31 -6.16 7.94
C CYS A 135 6.82 -6.86 6.66
N VAL A 136 5.54 -6.69 6.31
CA VAL A 136 4.95 -7.28 5.10
C VAL A 136 5.67 -6.80 3.85
N MET A 137 5.91 -5.50 3.71
CA MET A 137 6.66 -4.93 2.57
C MET A 137 8.09 -5.49 2.49
N LYS A 138 8.79 -5.63 3.62
CA LYS A 138 10.11 -6.26 3.65
C LYS A 138 10.05 -7.73 3.22
N CYS A 139 9.02 -8.45 3.62
CA CYS A 139 8.80 -9.85 3.21
C CYS A 139 8.50 -9.93 1.70
N MET A 140 7.60 -9.10 1.18
CA MET A 140 7.29 -9.02 -0.26
C MET A 140 8.50 -8.63 -1.10
N ASN A 141 9.39 -7.76 -0.58
CA ASN A 141 10.64 -7.41 -1.24
C ASN A 141 11.61 -8.59 -1.35
N LYS A 142 11.56 -9.55 -0.40
CA LYS A 142 12.24 -10.84 -0.54
C LYS A 142 11.47 -11.79 -1.48
N GLY A 143 10.24 -11.50 -1.82
CA GLY A 143 9.42 -12.28 -2.75
C GLY A 143 9.41 -11.72 -4.16
N SER A 144 8.24 -11.32 -4.63
CA SER A 144 7.94 -10.65 -5.90
C SER A 144 8.76 -9.38 -6.11
N GLY A 145 9.18 -8.68 -5.04
CA GLY A 145 10.12 -7.55 -5.17
C GLY A 145 11.50 -7.97 -5.68
N ARG A 146 11.95 -9.23 -5.47
CA ARG A 146 13.13 -9.76 -6.16
C ARG A 146 12.89 -9.95 -7.65
N CYS A 147 11.66 -10.22 -8.10
CA CYS A 147 11.33 -10.35 -9.52
C CYS A 147 11.59 -9.03 -10.25
N PHE A 148 10.94 -7.94 -9.81
CA PHE A 148 11.18 -6.61 -10.39
C PHE A 148 12.63 -6.15 -10.26
N LYS A 149 13.29 -6.42 -9.12
CA LYS A 149 14.72 -6.09 -8.94
C LYS A 149 15.62 -6.83 -9.93
N LYS A 150 15.32 -8.10 -10.25
CA LYS A 150 16.07 -8.92 -11.22
C LYS A 150 15.89 -8.42 -12.66
N LEU A 151 14.70 -7.90 -13.00
CA LEU A 151 14.44 -7.38 -14.34
C LEU A 151 15.25 -6.12 -14.68
N GLY A 152 15.70 -5.36 -13.66
CA GLY A 152 16.53 -4.16 -13.88
C GLY A 152 15.79 -3.01 -14.59
N CYS A 153 14.46 -3.02 -14.57
CA CYS A 153 13.60 -2.05 -15.24
C CYS A 153 12.47 -1.57 -14.31
N GLY A 154 11.79 -0.48 -14.69
CA GLY A 154 10.66 0.11 -13.97
C GLY A 154 9.35 0.07 -14.75
N LEU A 155 8.24 0.30 -14.05
CA LEU A 155 6.93 0.54 -14.65
C LEU A 155 6.68 2.06 -14.78
N ALA A 156 5.99 2.47 -15.84
CA ALA A 156 5.46 3.81 -16.02
C ALA A 156 4.23 4.01 -15.11
N LEU A 157 4.48 4.13 -13.81
CA LEU A 157 3.45 4.38 -12.82
C LEU A 157 3.22 5.88 -12.65
N PRO A 158 1.98 6.32 -12.38
CA PRO A 158 1.69 7.71 -12.04
C PRO A 158 2.36 8.10 -10.70
N PRO A 159 2.46 9.38 -10.33
CA PRO A 159 3.00 9.82 -9.05
C PRO A 159 2.38 9.08 -7.84
N ASP A 160 3.13 8.89 -6.75
CA ASP A 160 2.70 8.02 -5.62
C ASP A 160 1.36 8.45 -5.00
N ASN A 161 1.12 9.75 -4.88
CA ASN A 161 -0.16 10.28 -4.41
C ASN A 161 -1.32 9.92 -5.35
N VAL A 162 -1.10 9.98 -6.67
CA VAL A 162 -2.11 9.58 -7.67
C VAL A 162 -2.35 8.08 -7.60
N LEU A 163 -1.30 7.27 -7.46
CA LEU A 163 -1.40 5.83 -7.33
C LEU A 163 -2.20 5.41 -6.07
N VAL A 164 -1.96 6.10 -4.94
CA VAL A 164 -2.71 5.91 -3.69
C VAL A 164 -4.18 6.30 -3.84
N GLN A 165 -4.46 7.43 -4.49
CA GLN A 165 -5.85 7.86 -4.74
C GLN A 165 -6.59 6.89 -5.69
N GLN A 166 -5.94 6.41 -6.75
CA GLN A 166 -6.50 5.38 -7.64
C GLN A 166 -6.79 4.09 -6.87
N THR A 167 -5.84 3.63 -6.03
CA THR A 167 -6.04 2.44 -5.19
C THR A 167 -7.23 2.63 -4.25
N LYS A 168 -7.37 3.81 -3.64
CA LYS A 168 -8.49 4.15 -2.78
C LYS A 168 -9.82 4.18 -3.53
N GLN A 169 -9.87 4.74 -4.75
CA GLN A 169 -11.07 4.73 -5.58
C GLN A 169 -11.48 3.30 -5.95
N CYS A 170 -10.52 2.46 -6.33
CA CYS A 170 -10.74 1.03 -6.54
C CYS A 170 -11.25 0.34 -5.28
N ALA A 171 -10.70 0.66 -4.12
CA ALA A 171 -11.14 0.13 -2.82
C ALA A 171 -12.59 0.52 -2.52
N MET A 172 -12.94 1.80 -2.64
CA MET A 172 -14.29 2.30 -2.41
C MET A 172 -15.31 1.65 -3.36
N GLY A 173 -15.00 1.61 -4.66
CA GLY A 173 -15.86 1.00 -5.68
C GLY A 173 -16.02 -0.52 -5.52
N SER A 174 -15.09 -1.19 -4.83
CA SER A 174 -15.13 -2.62 -4.57
C SER A 174 -15.82 -2.99 -3.25
N GLY A 175 -16.18 -2.01 -2.41
CA GLY A 175 -16.86 -2.23 -1.13
C GLY A 175 -16.06 -1.86 0.11
N PHE A 176 -14.84 -1.35 0.00
CA PHE A 176 -14.13 -0.66 1.09
C PHE A 176 -14.50 0.83 1.16
N ASN A 177 -15.78 1.13 0.99
CA ASN A 177 -16.35 2.44 1.32
C ASN A 177 -16.49 2.56 2.85
N THR A 178 -17.06 3.68 3.33
CA THR A 178 -17.32 3.91 4.75
C THR A 178 -17.97 2.70 5.43
N ALA A 179 -19.12 2.23 4.94
CA ALA A 179 -19.83 1.10 5.56
C ALA A 179 -18.99 -0.19 5.58
N GLY A 180 -18.25 -0.48 4.50
CA GLY A 180 -17.39 -1.66 4.44
C GLY A 180 -16.22 -1.62 5.43
N VAL A 181 -15.56 -0.47 5.56
CA VAL A 181 -14.46 -0.28 6.53
C VAL A 181 -14.98 -0.31 7.96
N GLN A 182 -16.13 0.32 8.23
CA GLN A 182 -16.78 0.26 9.54
C GLN A 182 -17.15 -1.19 9.91
N SER A 183 -17.70 -1.95 8.96
CA SER A 183 -18.03 -3.36 9.17
C SER A 183 -16.79 -4.22 9.44
N LEU A 184 -15.69 -4.01 8.68
CA LEU A 184 -14.42 -4.68 8.95
C LEU A 184 -13.87 -4.32 10.33
N CYS A 185 -13.88 -3.04 10.70
CA CYS A 185 -13.45 -2.58 12.01
C CYS A 185 -14.26 -3.25 13.13
N ASN A 186 -15.59 -3.29 13.01
CA ASN A 186 -16.48 -3.91 13.97
C ASN A 186 -16.23 -5.43 14.09
N CYS A 187 -15.90 -6.12 12.98
CA CYS A 187 -15.48 -7.53 13.04
C CYS A 187 -14.21 -7.68 13.89
N ILE A 188 -13.19 -6.85 13.66
CA ILE A 188 -11.92 -6.91 14.41
C ILE A 188 -12.13 -6.56 15.89
N ALA A 189 -13.00 -5.58 16.18
CA ALA A 189 -13.36 -5.23 17.54
C ALA A 189 -14.07 -6.39 18.26
N GLY A 190 -15.05 -7.02 17.59
CA GLY A 190 -15.75 -8.21 18.09
C GLY A 190 -14.86 -9.43 18.25
N ALA A 191 -13.81 -9.55 17.43
CA ALA A 191 -12.79 -10.60 17.51
C ALA A 191 -11.83 -10.47 18.71
N GLY A 192 -11.87 -9.36 19.45
CA GLY A 192 -11.12 -9.17 20.70
C GLY A 192 -10.37 -7.84 20.81
N VAL A 193 -10.20 -7.09 19.71
CA VAL A 193 -9.56 -5.76 19.74
C VAL A 193 -10.56 -4.70 20.21
N ARG A 194 -11.07 -4.86 21.44
CA ARG A 194 -12.20 -4.08 21.96
C ARG A 194 -11.97 -2.57 21.96
N SER A 195 -10.71 -2.14 22.05
CA SER A 195 -10.30 -0.74 21.97
C SER A 195 -10.60 -0.08 20.61
N LEU A 196 -10.89 -0.84 19.55
CA LEU A 196 -11.33 -0.31 18.26
C LEU A 196 -12.82 0.06 18.23
N ALA A 197 -13.66 -0.60 19.05
CA ALA A 197 -15.11 -0.43 19.04
C ALA A 197 -15.58 1.04 19.04
N PRO A 198 -15.07 1.94 19.91
CA PRO A 198 -15.52 3.35 19.92
C PRO A 198 -15.12 4.13 18.67
N LEU A 199 -14.15 3.64 17.89
CA LEU A 199 -13.65 4.30 16.68
C LEU A 199 -14.41 3.85 15.44
N CYS A 200 -14.87 2.60 15.40
CA CYS A 200 -15.33 1.96 14.17
C CYS A 200 -16.40 2.76 13.44
N ASN A 201 -17.48 3.18 14.12
CA ASN A 201 -18.61 3.87 13.47
C ASN A 201 -18.32 5.33 13.10
N ARG A 202 -17.17 5.88 13.54
CA ARG A 202 -16.74 7.24 13.23
C ARG A 202 -15.84 7.30 12.00
N ILE A 203 -15.33 6.16 11.51
CA ILE A 203 -14.48 6.12 10.32
C ILE A 203 -15.28 6.59 9.11
N GLN A 204 -14.74 7.54 8.36
CA GLN A 204 -15.30 8.05 7.12
C GLN A 204 -14.28 7.95 5.98
N ILE A 205 -14.64 7.21 4.93
CA ILE A 205 -13.84 7.08 3.70
C ILE A 205 -14.42 8.04 2.66
N SER A 206 -13.63 9.03 2.24
CA SER A 206 -14.00 10.06 1.24
C SER A 206 -12.87 10.32 0.28
#